data_AF-A0A957VTS1-F1
#
_entry.id   AF-A0A957VTS1-F1
#
_cell.length_a   1.000
_cell.length_b   1.000
_cell.length_c   1.000
_cell.angle_alpha   90.00
_cell.angle_beta   90.00
_cell.angle_gamma   90.00
#
_symmetry.space_group_name_H-M   'P 1'
#
loop_
_entity.id
_entity.type
_entity.pdbx_description
1 polymer ?
#
loop_
_entity_poly.entity_id
_entity_poly.type
_entity_poly.pdbx_seq_one_letter_code
_entity_poly.pdbx_strand_id
1 'polypeptide(L)'
;MTVSRLQKAINNPRDAVEYLNRQLFKVVGHRAYKKFIVLGRIRTGSSLLISYLNSHPNIYALGEIFQTLNGRDYQAILDKMFSRQPYKIKAAGFKIFYRQPWDDDQKAIWTDLISDTDIYILHLKRKNILRNLVSQRIAKKTGIWETFDDRRFKGVSKRQVKFTFEELIAGFETIRNLENEFDEKFSDHPKIVLYYEDLVKSPDEEFSSITDFLDLDYFAPKTQYLKQNPENLSQLIRNYDELKSRFSNTEWSGFFED
;
A
#
# COMPACT_ATOMS: atom_id res chain seq x y z
N MET A 1 -19.99 4.74 -29.58
CA MET A 1 -19.77 3.38 -29.05
C MET A 1 -19.14 2.54 -30.16
N THR A 2 -17.88 2.13 -30.05
CA THR A 2 -17.33 1.17 -31.02
C THR A 2 -17.72 -0.25 -30.61
N VAL A 3 -18.32 -0.97 -31.55
CA VAL A 3 -18.83 -2.36 -31.46
C VAL A 3 -17.79 -3.32 -30.82
N SER A 4 -16.50 -3.02 -30.94
CA SER A 4 -15.40 -3.83 -30.41
C SER A 4 -15.34 -3.95 -28.88
N ARG A 5 -15.86 -2.97 -28.11
CA ARG A 5 -15.83 -3.05 -26.62
C ARG A 5 -16.98 -3.86 -26.03
N LEU A 6 -18.13 -3.90 -26.70
CA LEU A 6 -19.25 -4.77 -26.34
C LEU A 6 -18.89 -6.25 -26.58
N GLN A 7 -18.20 -6.55 -27.67
CA GLN A 7 -17.69 -7.91 -27.94
C GLN A 7 -16.66 -8.40 -26.93
N LYS A 8 -15.84 -7.50 -26.36
CA LYS A 8 -14.87 -7.89 -25.32
C LYS A 8 -15.53 -8.28 -23.99
N ALA A 9 -16.68 -7.66 -23.66
CA ALA A 9 -17.46 -8.00 -22.48
C ALA A 9 -18.20 -9.35 -22.61
N ILE A 10 -18.54 -9.77 -23.83
CA ILE A 10 -19.21 -11.06 -24.10
C ILE A 10 -18.29 -12.26 -23.75
N ASN A 11 -16.97 -12.08 -23.80
CA ASN A 11 -16.00 -13.16 -23.54
C ASN A 11 -15.59 -13.31 -22.06
N ASN A 12 -16.04 -12.41 -21.17
CA ASN A 12 -15.77 -12.51 -19.74
C ASN A 12 -16.98 -12.03 -18.92
N PRO A 13 -17.82 -12.96 -18.41
CA PRO A 13 -19.05 -12.63 -17.67
C PRO A 13 -18.82 -11.73 -16.47
N ARG A 14 -17.65 -11.81 -15.80
CA ARG A 14 -17.30 -10.96 -14.67
C ARG A 14 -17.12 -9.50 -15.08
N ASP A 15 -16.44 -9.26 -16.20
CA ASP A 15 -16.19 -7.90 -16.71
C ASP A 15 -17.49 -7.25 -17.21
N ALA A 16 -18.40 -8.04 -17.80
CA ALA A 16 -19.73 -7.59 -18.18
C ALA A 16 -20.58 -7.21 -16.97
N VAL A 17 -20.60 -8.05 -15.92
CA VAL A 17 -21.32 -7.78 -14.66
C VAL A 17 -20.75 -6.55 -13.96
N GLU A 18 -19.42 -6.42 -13.88
CA GLU A 18 -18.78 -5.25 -13.28
C GLU A 18 -19.07 -3.97 -14.08
N TYR A 19 -19.05 -4.04 -15.41
CA TYR A 19 -19.43 -2.92 -16.28
C TYR A 19 -20.90 -2.52 -16.12
N LEU A 20 -21.83 -3.49 -16.12
CA LEU A 20 -23.26 -3.24 -15.93
C LEU A 20 -23.55 -2.64 -14.56
N ASN A 21 -22.94 -3.21 -13.51
CA ASN A 21 -22.99 -2.66 -12.15
C ASN A 21 -22.48 -1.21 -12.14
N ARG A 22 -21.36 -0.91 -12.81
CA ARG A 22 -20.85 0.46 -12.91
C ARG A 22 -21.81 1.41 -13.63
N GLN A 23 -22.46 1.00 -14.72
CA GLN A 23 -23.44 1.86 -15.40
C GLN A 23 -24.69 2.07 -14.54
N LEU A 24 -25.13 1.03 -13.83
CA LEU A 24 -26.25 1.11 -12.89
C LEU A 24 -25.94 2.12 -11.77
N PHE A 25 -24.78 2.01 -11.10
CA PHE A 25 -24.44 2.86 -9.96
C PHE A 25 -24.18 4.32 -10.33
N LYS A 26 -23.83 4.63 -11.58
CA LYS A 26 -23.84 6.03 -12.05
C LYS A 26 -25.21 6.70 -11.90
N VAL A 27 -26.29 5.94 -12.02
CA VAL A 27 -27.67 6.45 -11.94
C VAL A 27 -28.25 6.28 -10.54
N VAL A 28 -27.99 5.15 -9.86
CA VAL A 28 -28.65 4.81 -8.58
C VAL A 28 -27.74 4.80 -7.34
N GLY A 29 -26.43 5.06 -7.48
CA GLY A 29 -25.50 5.08 -6.35
C GLY A 29 -25.49 6.39 -5.55
N HIS A 30 -24.58 6.52 -4.60
CA HIS A 30 -24.38 7.74 -3.79
C HIS A 30 -22.91 8.18 -3.76
N ARG A 31 -22.66 9.42 -3.33
CA ARG A 31 -21.32 9.97 -3.06
C ARG A 31 -21.06 10.19 -1.56
N ALA A 32 -22.06 9.94 -0.72
CA ALA A 32 -21.96 10.05 0.74
C ALA A 32 -21.24 8.84 1.33
N TYR A 33 -19.92 8.78 1.14
CA TYR A 33 -19.02 7.79 1.71
C TYR A 33 -17.67 8.47 2.01
N LYS A 34 -16.88 7.93 2.92
CA LYS A 34 -15.54 8.46 3.21
C LYS A 34 -14.57 8.14 2.07
N LYS A 35 -13.95 9.16 1.51
CA LYS A 35 -12.81 8.98 0.60
C LYS A 35 -11.57 8.71 1.43
N PHE A 36 -10.73 7.77 1.03
CA PHE A 36 -9.44 7.57 1.68
C PHE A 36 -8.32 7.22 0.71
N ILE A 37 -7.09 7.41 1.16
CA ILE A 37 -5.89 6.82 0.53
C ILE A 37 -5.11 5.98 1.53
N VAL A 38 -4.59 4.85 1.07
CA VAL A 38 -3.53 4.10 1.76
C VAL A 38 -2.20 4.64 1.23
N LEU A 39 -1.63 5.54 2.01
CA LEU A 39 -0.38 6.21 1.70
C LEU A 39 0.79 5.42 2.28
N GLY A 40 1.86 5.25 1.52
CA GLY A 40 3.07 4.66 2.06
C GLY A 40 4.13 4.40 1.00
N ARG A 41 4.79 3.26 1.10
CA ARG A 41 5.76 2.82 0.10
C ARG A 41 5.75 1.32 -0.10
N ILE A 42 6.44 0.86 -1.14
CA ILE A 42 6.63 -0.57 -1.38
C ILE A 42 7.20 -1.27 -0.15
N ARG A 43 6.75 -2.51 0.09
CA ARG A 43 7.23 -3.42 1.16
C ARG A 43 6.93 -2.99 2.60
N THR A 44 5.87 -2.19 2.78
CA THR A 44 5.30 -1.79 4.09
C THR A 44 4.07 -2.61 4.49
N GLY A 45 3.73 -3.68 3.76
CA GLY A 45 2.51 -4.46 4.03
C GLY A 45 1.23 -3.85 3.46
N SER A 46 1.34 -2.92 2.53
CA SER A 46 0.17 -2.24 1.96
C SER A 46 -0.80 -3.16 1.20
N SER A 47 -0.33 -4.28 0.63
CA SER A 47 -1.23 -5.30 0.06
C SER A 47 -1.99 -6.09 1.13
N LEU A 48 -1.38 -6.31 2.31
CA LEU A 48 -2.06 -6.89 3.47
C LEU A 48 -3.19 -5.96 3.93
N LEU A 49 -2.89 -4.67 4.10
CA LEU A 49 -3.89 -3.68 4.50
C LEU A 49 -5.03 -3.56 3.48
N ILE A 50 -4.73 -3.52 2.17
CA ILE A 50 -5.77 -3.53 1.13
C ILE A 50 -6.63 -4.80 1.17
N SER A 51 -6.04 -5.95 1.51
CA SER A 51 -6.79 -7.20 1.71
C SER A 51 -7.72 -7.12 2.92
N TYR A 52 -7.26 -6.55 4.04
CA TYR A 52 -8.09 -6.33 5.24
C TYR A 52 -9.26 -5.39 4.93
N LEU A 53 -8.98 -4.24 4.33
CA LEU A 53 -10.00 -3.28 3.92
C LEU A 53 -11.06 -3.93 3.02
N ASN A 54 -10.66 -4.66 1.99
CA ASN A 54 -11.61 -5.34 1.10
C ASN A 54 -12.32 -6.56 1.70
N SER A 55 -11.90 -7.03 2.88
CA SER A 55 -12.65 -8.06 3.61
C SER A 55 -13.89 -7.49 4.29
N HIS A 56 -13.93 -6.17 4.54
CA HIS A 56 -15.07 -5.48 5.12
C HIS A 56 -16.17 -5.25 4.07
N PRO A 57 -17.45 -5.64 4.33
CA PRO A 57 -18.52 -5.58 3.32
C PRO A 57 -18.88 -4.16 2.84
N ASN A 58 -18.54 -3.15 3.63
CA ASN A 58 -18.82 -1.74 3.37
C ASN A 58 -17.62 -0.90 2.91
N ILE A 59 -16.45 -1.52 2.65
CA ILE A 59 -15.26 -0.81 2.15
C ILE A 59 -14.94 -1.26 0.72
N TYR A 60 -14.55 -0.31 -0.12
CA TYR A 60 -14.02 -0.58 -1.46
C TYR A 60 -12.61 0.01 -1.60
N ALA A 61 -11.59 -0.83 -1.64
CA ALA A 61 -10.19 -0.40 -1.69
C ALA A 61 -9.48 -0.92 -2.95
N LEU A 62 -8.95 -0.02 -3.78
CA LEU A 62 -8.15 -0.39 -4.93
C LEU A 62 -6.64 -0.41 -4.63
N GLY A 63 -5.90 -1.19 -5.42
CA GLY A 63 -4.44 -1.19 -5.40
C GLY A 63 -3.83 0.08 -6.01
N GLU A 64 -2.67 -0.06 -6.65
CA GLU A 64 -1.87 1.06 -7.18
C GLU A 64 -2.40 1.54 -8.54
N ILE A 65 -3.59 2.15 -8.57
CA ILE A 65 -4.20 2.63 -9.81
C ILE A 65 -3.41 3.78 -10.46
N PHE A 66 -2.53 4.43 -9.68
CA PHE A 66 -1.61 5.50 -10.07
C PHE A 66 -0.15 5.05 -10.12
N GLN A 67 0.13 3.75 -10.26
CA GLN A 67 1.51 3.27 -10.41
C GLN A 67 2.21 3.90 -11.62
N THR A 68 1.55 3.81 -12.78
CA THR A 68 1.88 4.55 -14.00
C THR A 68 0.60 5.07 -14.65
N LEU A 69 0.65 6.26 -15.25
CA LEU A 69 -0.46 6.84 -16.00
C LEU A 69 -0.54 6.25 -17.40
N ASN A 70 0.60 5.99 -18.06
CA ASN A 70 0.71 5.57 -19.46
C ASN A 70 -0.09 6.49 -20.40
N GLY A 71 0.05 7.81 -20.22
CA GLY A 71 -0.68 8.82 -21.01
C GLY A 71 -2.17 8.95 -20.67
N ARG A 72 -2.68 8.25 -19.64
CA ARG A 72 -4.03 8.46 -19.13
C ARG A 72 -4.08 9.74 -18.30
N ASP A 73 -5.17 10.46 -18.42
CA ASP A 73 -5.50 11.59 -17.56
C ASP A 73 -5.77 11.13 -16.12
N TYR A 74 -5.05 11.70 -15.14
CA TYR A 74 -5.19 11.31 -13.75
C TYR A 74 -6.49 11.83 -13.14
N GLN A 75 -7.01 12.98 -13.58
CA GLN A 75 -8.33 13.47 -13.17
C GLN A 75 -9.41 12.46 -13.52
N ALA A 76 -9.43 11.96 -14.76
CA ALA A 76 -10.38 10.94 -15.17
C ALA A 76 -10.29 9.64 -14.34
N ILE A 77 -9.09 9.30 -13.84
CA ILE A 77 -8.91 8.14 -12.94
C ILE A 77 -9.46 8.46 -11.54
N LEU A 78 -9.18 9.64 -10.98
CA LEU A 78 -9.72 10.10 -9.69
C LEU A 78 -11.25 10.20 -9.71
N ASP A 79 -11.81 10.83 -10.73
CA ASP A 79 -13.26 10.95 -10.94
C ASP A 79 -13.94 9.59 -11.00
N LYS A 80 -13.30 8.63 -11.67
CA LYS A 80 -13.77 7.26 -11.75
C LYS A 80 -13.69 6.56 -10.39
N MET A 81 -12.58 6.72 -9.67
CA MET A 81 -12.37 6.12 -8.36
C MET A 81 -13.42 6.61 -7.36
N PHE A 82 -13.62 7.93 -7.30
CA PHE A 82 -14.58 8.57 -6.40
C PHE A 82 -15.93 8.84 -7.09
N SER A 83 -16.33 8.01 -8.04
CA SER A 83 -17.67 8.08 -8.64
C SER A 83 -18.76 7.55 -7.68
N ARG A 84 -20.02 7.53 -8.11
CA ARG A 84 -21.12 7.01 -7.26
C ARG A 84 -20.89 5.53 -6.94
N GLN A 85 -21.01 5.19 -5.66
CA GLN A 85 -20.84 3.83 -5.14
C GLN A 85 -22.21 3.21 -4.76
N PRO A 86 -22.30 1.87 -4.66
CA PRO A 86 -23.49 1.21 -4.09
C PRO A 86 -23.73 1.66 -2.64
N TYR A 87 -25.00 1.79 -2.20
CA TYR A 87 -25.37 2.25 -0.84
C TYR A 87 -24.72 1.50 0.33
N LYS A 88 -24.32 0.24 0.10
CA LYS A 88 -23.59 -0.54 1.10
C LYS A 88 -22.16 -0.05 1.30
N ILE A 89 -21.55 0.61 0.33
CA ILE A 89 -20.17 1.09 0.44
C ILE A 89 -20.19 2.42 1.19
N LYS A 90 -19.50 2.46 2.33
CA LYS A 90 -19.44 3.62 3.23
C LYS A 90 -18.04 4.24 3.28
N ALA A 91 -17.02 3.52 2.82
CA ALA A 91 -15.69 4.07 2.55
C ALA A 91 -15.13 3.54 1.23
N ALA A 92 -14.51 4.40 0.44
CA ALA A 92 -13.87 4.02 -0.81
C ALA A 92 -12.53 4.73 -0.99
N GLY A 93 -11.52 3.98 -1.43
CA GLY A 93 -10.17 4.52 -1.52
C GLY A 93 -9.24 3.66 -2.37
N PHE A 94 -7.98 4.09 -2.43
CA PHE A 94 -6.95 3.39 -3.18
C PHE A 94 -5.59 3.52 -2.50
N LYS A 95 -4.67 2.65 -2.91
CA LYS A 95 -3.27 2.70 -2.48
C LYS A 95 -2.43 3.58 -3.40
N ILE A 96 -1.59 4.42 -2.83
CA ILE A 96 -0.59 5.22 -3.58
C ILE A 96 0.71 5.33 -2.79
N PHE A 97 1.85 5.30 -3.49
CA PHE A 97 3.16 5.45 -2.88
C PHE A 97 3.78 6.82 -3.14
N TYR A 98 4.61 7.31 -2.22
CA TYR A 98 5.21 8.66 -2.26
C TYR A 98 5.81 9.10 -3.60
N ARG A 99 6.35 8.15 -4.38
CA ARG A 99 7.02 8.42 -5.67
C ARG A 99 6.16 8.08 -6.89
N GLN A 100 4.88 7.77 -6.69
CA GLN A 100 3.93 7.51 -7.76
C GLN A 100 3.20 8.80 -8.16
N PRO A 101 2.77 8.94 -9.42
CA PRO A 101 3.05 8.04 -10.54
C PRO A 101 4.53 8.07 -10.97
N TRP A 102 5.05 6.97 -11.54
CA TRP A 102 6.47 6.89 -11.95
C TRP A 102 6.79 7.58 -13.28
N ASP A 103 5.76 7.86 -14.07
CA ASP A 103 5.82 8.43 -15.42
C ASP A 103 5.17 9.82 -15.50
N ASP A 104 4.99 10.46 -14.34
CA ASP A 104 4.48 11.83 -14.22
C ASP A 104 5.46 12.69 -13.42
N ASP A 105 6.29 13.45 -14.12
CA ASP A 105 7.25 14.36 -13.50
C ASP A 105 6.57 15.58 -12.87
N GLN A 106 5.37 15.95 -13.34
CA GLN A 106 4.62 17.09 -12.80
C GLN A 106 4.00 16.75 -11.44
N LYS A 107 3.79 15.46 -11.17
CA LYS A 107 3.24 14.96 -9.90
C LYS A 107 1.92 15.64 -9.53
N ALA A 108 1.15 16.04 -10.54
CA ALA A 108 0.05 16.99 -10.39
C ALA A 108 -1.09 16.41 -9.53
N ILE A 109 -1.26 15.09 -9.53
CA ILE A 109 -2.17 14.38 -8.61
C ILE A 109 -1.93 14.72 -7.14
N TRP A 110 -0.69 14.97 -6.72
CA TRP A 110 -0.42 15.27 -5.31
C TRP A 110 -1.01 16.62 -4.89
N THR A 111 -1.04 17.61 -5.79
CA THR A 111 -1.70 18.89 -5.52
C THR A 111 -3.19 18.69 -5.25
N ASP A 112 -3.86 17.87 -6.06
CA ASP A 112 -5.29 17.57 -5.90
C ASP A 112 -5.55 16.77 -4.62
N LEU A 113 -4.72 15.77 -4.32
CA LEU A 113 -4.87 14.96 -3.11
C LEU A 113 -4.60 15.74 -1.82
N ILE A 114 -3.65 16.68 -1.83
CA ILE A 114 -3.30 17.51 -0.66
C ILE A 114 -4.34 18.61 -0.43
N SER A 115 -5.00 19.09 -1.48
CA SER A 115 -6.01 20.15 -1.36
C SER A 115 -7.41 19.63 -1.00
N ASP A 116 -7.74 18.37 -1.31
CA ASP A 116 -9.01 17.73 -0.92
C ASP A 116 -8.92 17.20 0.53
N THR A 117 -9.06 18.09 1.51
CA THR A 117 -8.93 17.78 2.95
C THR A 117 -10.03 16.84 3.49
N ASP A 118 -11.07 16.54 2.70
CA ASP A 118 -12.08 15.53 3.02
C ASP A 118 -11.55 14.08 2.85
N ILE A 119 -10.36 13.90 2.27
CA ILE A 119 -9.73 12.58 2.10
C ILE A 119 -9.07 12.13 3.41
N TYR A 120 -9.45 10.95 3.87
CA TYR A 120 -8.86 10.27 5.03
C TYR A 120 -7.54 9.59 4.67
N ILE A 121 -6.52 9.77 5.50
CA ILE A 121 -5.17 9.29 5.25
C ILE A 121 -4.85 8.11 6.16
N LEU A 122 -4.74 6.91 5.57
CA LEU A 122 -4.20 5.72 6.21
C LEU A 122 -2.71 5.65 5.88
N HIS A 123 -1.86 6.22 6.74
CA HIS A 123 -0.43 6.35 6.47
C HIS A 123 0.34 5.13 6.97
N LEU A 124 0.58 4.18 6.08
CA LEU A 124 1.22 2.92 6.39
C LEU A 124 2.76 3.01 6.31
N LYS A 125 3.38 2.81 7.46
CA LYS A 125 4.84 2.80 7.66
C LYS A 125 5.31 1.43 8.10
N ARG A 126 6.63 1.26 8.21
CA ARG A 126 7.25 0.05 8.74
C ARG A 126 8.30 0.44 9.77
N LYS A 127 8.14 -0.02 11.02
CA LYS A 127 8.99 0.37 12.14
C LYS A 127 10.46 0.08 11.84
N ASN A 128 10.75 -1.11 11.30
CA ASN A 128 12.12 -1.49 10.93
C ASN A 128 12.39 -1.18 9.43
N ILE A 129 13.10 -0.08 9.17
CA ILE A 129 13.44 0.34 7.80
C ILE A 129 14.42 -0.64 7.13
N LEU A 130 15.34 -1.25 7.89
CA LEU A 130 16.27 -2.27 7.36
C LEU A 130 15.52 -3.49 6.82
N ARG A 131 14.53 -4.00 7.55
CA ARG A 131 13.60 -5.05 7.10
C ARG A 131 12.91 -4.68 5.79
N ASN A 132 12.54 -3.41 5.62
CA ASN A 132 12.00 -2.95 4.36
C ASN A 132 13.04 -3.02 3.22
N LEU A 133 14.23 -2.42 3.42
CA LEU A 133 15.29 -2.35 2.40
C LEU A 133 15.75 -3.76 1.96
N VAL A 134 15.93 -4.67 2.91
CA VAL A 134 16.23 -6.09 2.65
C VAL A 134 15.12 -6.71 1.80
N SER A 135 13.86 -6.54 2.21
CA SER A 135 12.74 -7.10 1.47
C SER A 135 12.62 -6.54 0.05
N GLN A 136 12.92 -5.25 -0.15
CA GLN A 136 12.92 -4.61 -1.45
C GLN A 136 14.04 -5.15 -2.35
N ARG A 137 15.26 -5.31 -1.80
CA ARG A 137 16.38 -5.86 -2.56
C ARG A 137 16.15 -7.32 -2.95
N ILE A 138 15.58 -8.12 -2.06
CA ILE A 138 15.19 -9.51 -2.35
C ILE A 138 14.15 -9.56 -3.47
N ALA A 139 13.12 -8.72 -3.41
CA ALA A 139 12.09 -8.66 -4.45
C ALA A 139 12.68 -8.28 -5.82
N LYS A 140 13.56 -7.25 -5.88
CA LYS A 140 14.28 -6.87 -7.10
C LYS A 140 15.16 -8.00 -7.64
N LYS A 141 15.87 -8.71 -6.77
CA LYS A 141 16.76 -9.82 -7.14
C LYS A 141 15.99 -11.05 -7.66
N THR A 142 14.83 -11.34 -7.08
CA THR A 142 14.05 -12.56 -7.37
C THR A 142 12.91 -12.36 -8.38
N GLY A 143 12.49 -11.11 -8.62
CA GLY A 143 11.30 -10.77 -9.39
C GLY A 143 9.98 -11.04 -8.66
N ILE A 144 10.01 -11.49 -7.40
CA ILE A 144 8.81 -11.90 -6.65
C ILE A 144 8.41 -10.81 -5.66
N TRP A 145 7.23 -10.24 -5.85
CA TRP A 145 6.73 -9.10 -5.07
C TRP A 145 5.63 -9.47 -4.06
N GLU A 146 4.88 -10.55 -4.29
CA GLU A 146 3.81 -11.04 -3.40
C GLU A 146 3.80 -12.56 -3.36
N THR A 147 3.22 -13.15 -2.31
CA THR A 147 3.08 -14.60 -2.23
C THR A 147 1.80 -15.05 -1.55
N PHE A 148 1.27 -16.13 -2.11
CA PHE A 148 0.11 -16.90 -1.65
C PHE A 148 0.48 -18.38 -1.41
N ASP A 149 1.74 -18.76 -1.67
CA ASP A 149 2.26 -20.13 -1.58
C ASP A 149 3.69 -20.10 -1.00
N ASP A 150 3.91 -20.79 0.11
CA ASP A 150 5.19 -20.84 0.84
C ASP A 150 6.29 -21.57 0.03
N ARG A 151 5.92 -22.47 -0.88
CA ARG A 151 6.85 -23.29 -1.67
C ARG A 151 7.69 -22.44 -2.63
N ARG A 152 7.26 -21.22 -2.98
CA ARG A 152 7.98 -20.30 -3.86
C ARG A 152 9.24 -19.71 -3.21
N PHE A 153 9.43 -19.86 -1.90
CA PHE A 153 10.54 -19.24 -1.13
C PHE A 153 11.58 -20.23 -0.60
N LYS A 154 11.61 -21.46 -1.14
CA LYS A 154 12.59 -22.48 -0.74
C LYS A 154 14.03 -22.05 -1.07
N GLY A 155 14.87 -22.00 -0.04
CA GLY A 155 16.30 -21.72 -0.11
C GLY A 155 16.66 -20.28 0.28
N VAL A 156 16.93 -20.05 1.57
CA VAL A 156 17.38 -18.76 2.14
C VAL A 156 18.60 -18.21 1.39
N SER A 157 19.52 -19.09 0.95
CA SER A 157 20.72 -18.72 0.20
C SER A 157 20.45 -17.92 -1.07
N LYS A 158 19.34 -18.18 -1.77
CA LYS A 158 18.93 -17.41 -2.96
C LYS A 158 18.48 -16.00 -2.61
N ARG A 159 18.00 -15.79 -1.38
CA ARG A 159 17.46 -14.53 -0.85
C ARG A 159 18.47 -13.73 -0.03
N GLN A 160 19.67 -14.24 0.16
CA GLN A 160 20.72 -13.46 0.80
C GLN A 160 21.14 -12.27 -0.06
N VAL A 161 21.31 -11.14 0.61
CA VAL A 161 21.68 -9.84 0.03
C VAL A 161 22.85 -9.26 0.81
N LYS A 162 23.57 -8.31 0.22
CA LYS A 162 24.64 -7.55 0.86
C LYS A 162 24.29 -6.06 0.77
N PHE A 163 24.75 -5.28 1.74
CA PHE A 163 24.64 -3.82 1.75
C PHE A 163 25.99 -3.21 2.13
N THR A 164 26.27 -2.00 1.66
CA THR A 164 27.32 -1.16 2.26
C THR A 164 26.72 -0.30 3.38
N PHE A 165 27.58 0.25 4.23
CA PHE A 165 27.16 1.15 5.31
C PHE A 165 26.50 2.42 4.74
N GLU A 166 27.12 3.01 3.73
CA GLU A 166 26.68 4.26 3.07
C GLU A 166 25.32 4.08 2.40
N GLU A 167 25.10 2.92 1.77
CA GLU A 167 23.83 2.61 1.14
C GLU A 167 22.68 2.50 2.15
N LEU A 168 22.94 1.91 3.32
CA LEU A 168 21.94 1.81 4.39
C LEU A 168 21.65 3.15 5.03
N ILE A 169 22.67 3.96 5.34
CA ILE A 169 22.48 5.33 5.85
C ILE A 169 21.60 6.13 4.89
N ALA A 170 21.98 6.20 3.61
CA ALA A 170 21.21 6.93 2.61
C ALA A 170 19.79 6.38 2.48
N GLY A 171 19.61 5.06 2.56
CA GLY A 171 18.30 4.40 2.55
C GLY A 171 17.44 4.78 3.77
N PHE A 172 18.01 4.77 4.96
CA PHE A 172 17.31 5.12 6.21
C PHE A 172 16.86 6.57 6.20
N GLU A 173 17.77 7.49 5.91
CA GLU A 173 17.49 8.93 5.83
C GLU A 173 16.45 9.23 4.75
N THR A 174 16.61 8.67 3.55
CA THR A 174 15.65 8.87 2.46
C THR A 174 14.25 8.43 2.85
N ILE A 175 14.11 7.29 3.52
CA ILE A 175 12.81 6.75 3.92
C ILE A 175 12.20 7.59 5.04
N ARG A 176 13.00 7.96 6.05
CA ARG A 176 12.53 8.80 7.16
C ARG A 176 12.09 10.18 6.66
N ASN A 177 12.87 10.80 5.77
CA ASN A 177 12.55 12.11 5.20
C ASN A 177 11.27 12.06 4.38
N LEU A 178 11.06 11.01 3.57
CA LEU A 178 9.80 10.83 2.84
C LEU A 178 8.61 10.60 3.76
N GLU A 179 8.78 9.87 4.86
CA GLU A 179 7.70 9.70 5.85
C GLU A 179 7.30 11.04 6.46
N ASN A 180 8.29 11.84 6.92
CA ASN A 180 8.06 13.15 7.54
C ASN A 180 7.49 14.16 6.53
N GLU A 181 8.01 14.23 5.32
CA GLU A 181 7.53 15.12 4.26
C GLU A 181 6.03 14.89 3.99
N PHE A 182 5.61 13.62 3.93
CA PHE A 182 4.22 13.28 3.68
C PHE A 182 3.35 13.38 4.94
N ASP A 183 3.90 13.24 6.14
CA ASP A 183 3.21 13.61 7.37
C ASP A 183 2.85 15.10 7.36
N GLU A 184 3.79 15.96 6.99
CA GLU A 184 3.60 17.41 6.90
C GLU A 184 2.61 17.81 5.80
N LYS A 185 2.78 17.26 4.59
CA LYS A 185 1.89 17.54 3.45
C LYS A 185 0.42 17.21 3.71
N PHE A 186 0.16 16.18 4.53
CA PHE A 186 -1.19 15.76 4.90
C PHE A 186 -1.53 16.10 6.36
N SER A 187 -0.98 17.21 6.88
CA SER A 187 -1.23 17.65 8.27
C SER A 187 -2.66 18.15 8.49
N ASP A 188 -3.27 18.76 7.47
CA ASP A 188 -4.65 19.29 7.52
C ASP A 188 -5.73 18.22 7.25
N HIS A 189 -5.34 16.97 7.03
CA HIS A 189 -6.26 15.87 6.77
C HIS A 189 -6.57 15.08 8.05
N PRO A 190 -7.75 14.42 8.13
CA PRO A 190 -7.92 13.31 9.05
C PRO A 190 -6.90 12.22 8.69
N LYS A 191 -6.01 11.89 9.62
CA LYS A 191 -4.89 10.96 9.39
C LYS A 191 -4.69 10.03 10.57
N ILE A 192 -4.46 8.75 10.28
CA ILE A 192 -3.97 7.76 11.23
C ILE A 192 -2.67 7.15 10.68
N VAL A 193 -1.67 7.01 11.56
CA VAL A 193 -0.40 6.34 11.22
C VAL A 193 -0.53 4.87 11.62
N LEU A 194 -0.22 3.99 10.69
CA LEU A 194 -0.29 2.54 10.86
C LEU A 194 1.10 1.95 10.65
N TYR A 195 1.41 0.86 11.34
CA TYR A 195 2.65 0.14 11.15
C TYR A 195 2.41 -1.31 10.74
N TYR A 196 3.21 -1.78 9.78
CA TYR A 196 3.21 -3.17 9.34
C TYR A 196 3.30 -4.17 10.50
N GLU A 197 4.20 -3.91 11.45
CA GLU A 197 4.46 -4.77 12.58
C GLU A 197 3.20 -4.97 13.44
N ASP A 198 2.41 -3.92 13.62
CA ASP A 198 1.19 -3.96 14.42
C ASP A 198 0.06 -4.65 13.65
N LEU A 199 -0.08 -4.38 12.35
CA LEU A 199 -1.04 -5.08 11.47
C LEU A 199 -0.84 -6.60 11.45
N VAL A 200 0.38 -7.07 11.65
CA VAL A 200 0.70 -8.51 11.72
C VAL A 200 0.54 -9.06 13.13
N LYS A 201 0.91 -8.28 14.16
CA LYS A 201 0.91 -8.72 15.56
C LYS A 201 -0.50 -8.73 16.16
N SER A 202 -1.28 -7.68 15.89
CA SER A 202 -2.60 -7.43 16.46
C SER A 202 -3.60 -7.01 15.37
N PRO A 203 -3.91 -7.89 14.39
CA PRO A 203 -4.71 -7.52 13.23
C PRO A 203 -6.12 -7.01 13.59
N ASP A 204 -6.81 -7.63 14.54
CA ASP A 204 -8.15 -7.22 14.98
C ASP A 204 -8.14 -5.82 15.63
N GLU A 205 -7.16 -5.53 16.48
CA GLU A 205 -7.01 -4.25 17.19
C GLU A 205 -6.71 -3.09 16.23
N GLU A 206 -5.73 -3.29 15.35
CA GLU A 206 -5.39 -2.29 14.33
C GLU A 206 -6.54 -2.08 13.36
N PHE A 207 -7.23 -3.15 12.96
CA PHE A 207 -8.36 -3.01 12.03
C PHE A 207 -9.58 -2.36 12.69
N SER A 208 -9.83 -2.60 13.98
CA SER A 208 -10.83 -1.85 14.75
C SER A 208 -10.53 -0.36 14.74
N SER A 209 -9.27 0.02 14.99
CA SER A 209 -8.84 1.43 14.95
C SER A 209 -9.08 2.05 13.56
N ILE A 210 -8.88 1.28 12.49
CA ILE A 210 -9.13 1.72 11.11
C ILE A 210 -10.63 1.87 10.83
N THR A 211 -11.47 0.92 11.25
CA THR A 211 -12.92 1.01 11.05
C THR A 211 -13.52 2.16 11.84
N ASP A 212 -13.09 2.35 13.09
CA ASP A 212 -13.52 3.48 13.94
C ASP A 212 -13.13 4.83 13.30
N PHE A 213 -11.88 4.94 12.84
CA PHE A 213 -11.41 6.13 12.12
C PHE A 213 -12.23 6.42 10.85
N LEU A 214 -12.66 5.37 10.15
CA LEU A 214 -13.53 5.45 8.98
C LEU A 214 -15.04 5.48 9.32
N ASP A 215 -15.42 5.58 10.59
CA ASP A 215 -16.81 5.57 11.09
C ASP A 215 -17.62 4.38 10.54
N LEU A 216 -17.07 3.19 10.77
CA LEU A 216 -17.61 1.91 10.32
C LEU A 216 -17.66 0.94 11.49
N ASP A 217 -18.64 0.04 11.47
CA ASP A 217 -18.69 -1.08 12.40
C ASP A 217 -17.46 -1.97 12.23
N TYR A 218 -17.04 -2.59 13.33
CA TYR A 218 -15.96 -3.57 13.28
C TYR A 218 -16.33 -4.79 12.42
N PHE A 219 -15.37 -5.26 11.62
CA PHE A 219 -15.47 -6.53 10.92
C PHE A 219 -14.12 -7.25 10.95
N ALA A 220 -14.10 -8.53 11.32
CA ALA A 220 -12.86 -9.29 11.44
C ALA A 220 -12.05 -9.29 10.13
N PRO A 221 -10.79 -8.80 10.13
CA PRO A 221 -9.99 -8.67 8.93
C PRO A 221 -9.57 -10.04 8.39
N LYS A 222 -9.63 -10.21 7.06
CA LYS A 222 -9.22 -11.47 6.40
C LYS A 222 -8.15 -11.24 5.35
N THR A 223 -7.18 -12.15 5.28
CA THR A 223 -6.18 -12.15 4.22
C THR A 223 -5.78 -13.55 3.78
N GLN A 224 -5.34 -13.64 2.53
CA GLN A 224 -4.66 -14.80 1.96
C GLN A 224 -3.15 -14.54 1.76
N TYR A 225 -2.67 -13.33 2.08
CA TYR A 225 -1.28 -12.95 1.89
C TYR A 225 -0.41 -13.54 2.99
N LEU A 226 0.73 -14.11 2.60
CA LEU A 226 1.73 -14.63 3.52
C LEU A 226 2.95 -13.70 3.59
N LYS A 227 3.62 -13.68 4.75
CA LYS A 227 4.88 -12.93 4.94
C LYS A 227 5.98 -13.55 4.08
N GLN A 228 6.53 -12.76 3.17
CA GLN A 228 7.48 -13.24 2.15
C GLN A 228 8.86 -13.64 2.68
N ASN A 229 9.37 -12.91 3.68
CA ASN A 229 10.71 -13.12 4.24
C ASN A 229 10.56 -13.22 5.77
N PRO A 230 10.12 -14.37 6.30
CA PRO A 230 9.95 -14.56 7.74
C PRO A 230 11.27 -14.68 8.49
N GLU A 231 12.36 -15.07 7.82
CA GLU A 231 13.68 -15.29 8.41
C GLU A 231 14.28 -14.03 9.03
N ASN A 232 15.22 -14.22 9.96
CA ASN A 232 15.93 -13.13 10.62
C ASN A 232 16.83 -12.37 9.65
N LEU A 233 17.03 -11.07 9.90
CA LEU A 233 17.94 -10.22 9.13
C LEU A 233 19.35 -10.79 9.10
N SER A 234 19.82 -11.38 10.20
CA SER A 234 21.13 -12.04 10.27
C SER A 234 21.28 -13.20 9.28
N GLN A 235 20.18 -13.85 8.90
CA GLN A 235 20.19 -14.91 7.89
C GLN A 235 20.09 -14.37 6.46
N LEU A 236 19.47 -13.19 6.28
CA LEU A 236 19.20 -12.57 4.99
C LEU A 236 20.31 -11.60 4.53
N ILE A 237 21.07 -11.02 5.45
CA ILE A 237 22.15 -10.07 5.15
C ILE A 237 23.50 -10.79 5.32
N ARG A 238 24.28 -10.89 4.23
CA ARG A 238 25.57 -11.62 4.23
C ARG A 238 26.62 -11.01 5.16
N ASN A 239 26.64 -9.69 5.30
CA ASN A 239 27.57 -8.96 6.15
C ASN A 239 26.86 -8.33 7.36
N TYR A 240 25.92 -9.06 7.95
CA TYR A 240 25.08 -8.56 9.04
C TYR A 240 25.90 -8.07 10.24
N ASP A 241 26.82 -8.89 10.76
CA ASP A 241 27.57 -8.58 11.98
C ASP A 241 28.49 -7.36 11.81
N GLU A 242 29.10 -7.24 10.62
CA GLU A 242 29.90 -6.05 10.24
C GLU A 242 29.04 -4.78 10.30
N LEU A 243 27.87 -4.81 9.67
CA LEU A 243 26.96 -3.67 9.64
C LEU A 243 26.41 -3.38 11.04
N LYS A 244 25.96 -4.39 11.79
CA LYS A 244 25.46 -4.23 13.16
C LYS A 244 26.48 -3.55 14.06
N SER A 245 27.75 -3.95 13.98
CA SER A 245 28.85 -3.33 14.70
C SER A 245 29.03 -1.85 14.30
N ARG A 246 29.05 -1.57 12.99
CA ARG A 246 29.19 -0.20 12.44
C ARG A 246 28.04 0.73 12.82
N PHE A 247 26.81 0.21 12.93
CA PHE A 247 25.61 0.99 13.28
C PHE A 247 25.35 1.11 14.78
N SER A 248 26.11 0.42 15.64
CA SER A 248 25.89 0.36 17.10
C SER A 248 25.80 1.71 17.80
N ASN A 249 26.55 2.72 17.34
CA ASN A 249 26.58 4.07 17.91
C ASN A 249 25.78 5.08 17.07
N THR A 250 24.84 4.62 16.26
CA THR A 250 23.95 5.48 15.45
C THR A 250 22.50 5.36 15.93
N GLU A 251 21.67 6.32 15.57
CA GLU A 251 20.22 6.27 15.83
C GLU A 251 19.53 5.06 15.15
N TRP A 252 20.18 4.47 14.14
CA TRP A 252 19.65 3.35 13.36
C TRP A 252 19.98 1.96 13.96
N SER A 253 20.68 1.91 15.09
CA SER A 253 21.10 0.67 15.76
C SER A 253 19.93 -0.29 16.02
N GLY A 254 18.78 0.24 16.44
CA GLY A 254 17.57 -0.55 16.71
C GLY A 254 17.00 -1.31 15.50
N PHE A 255 17.42 -1.00 14.27
CA PHE A 255 17.01 -1.79 13.10
C PHE A 255 17.72 -3.15 13.00
N PHE A 256 18.78 -3.37 13.77
CA PHE A 256 19.52 -4.65 13.88
C PHE A 256 19.09 -5.49 15.10
N GLU A 257 17.92 -5.17 15.64
CA GLU A 257 17.18 -5.95 16.61
C GLU A 257 15.99 -6.56 15.87
N ASP A 258 15.94 -7.90 15.83
CA ASP A 258 14.87 -8.66 15.18
C ASP A 258 13.76 -9.01 16.16
#